data_AF-G1KQA5-F1
#
_entry.id   AF-G1KQA5-F1
#
_cell.length_a   1.000
_cell.length_b   1.000
_cell.length_c   1.000
_cell.angle_alpha   90.00
_cell.angle_beta   90.00
_cell.angle_gamma   90.00
#
_symmetry.space_group_name_H-M   'P 1'
#
loop_
_entity.id
_entity.type
_entity.pdbx_description
1 polymer ?
#
loop_
_entity_poly.entity_id
_entity_poly.type
_entity_poly.pdbx_seq_one_letter_code
_entity_poly.pdbx_strand_id
1 'polypeptide(L)'
;MIDHESKTMRFTKQDLGMMCFGIVVYVADVGADFWIARTYWCKEQYLWCGLILATGFFSSVVIQLFSYIWFKEDRAEKLNWKLILLHLFHGGIFTRYWLALNQGFQAACKPKSSENILIDGPTSFIHRKAIYAMADISMLRLFKTYLESTPQLILQVYILMTSDNSTFTQYISITVSFISISCATVDYQIALRKSLPDKKTFVKISSKMMYFSYKLLTLTSWILSIALLAVLSIKTSIILVAILWMGGVGWAWKQHTTFCKSKTPEIVYRVTVGIILVFTFFNIKGENTKIPMSVYYVIRVLIISAISSASLFWKSSFNGKIYLSFMIAAIATALILGIIFLVIYYAFFHPNIYYPQDVVDGPGSERNENCRMRAFLMQ
;
A
#
# COMPACT_ATOMS: atom_id res chain seq x y z
N MET A 1 -3.37 5.49 -40.76
CA MET A 1 -2.02 5.74 -40.21
C MET A 1 -2.20 6.10 -38.74
N ILE A 2 -2.29 5.07 -37.89
CA ILE A 2 -2.50 5.23 -36.45
C ILE A 2 -1.11 5.47 -35.88
N ASP A 3 -0.93 6.65 -35.29
CA ASP A 3 0.29 7.07 -34.63
C ASP A 3 0.58 6.13 -33.45
N HIS A 4 1.39 5.10 -33.70
CA HIS A 4 1.88 4.20 -32.66
C HIS A 4 2.96 4.94 -31.86
N GLU A 5 2.54 5.86 -30.99
CA GLU A 5 3.37 6.34 -29.90
C GLU A 5 3.63 5.14 -28.95
N SER A 6 4.70 4.39 -29.22
CA SER A 6 5.32 3.54 -28.20
C SER A 6 5.73 4.45 -27.05
N LYS A 7 4.90 4.50 -26.00
CA LYS A 7 5.05 5.48 -24.94
C LYS A 7 6.29 5.14 -24.13
N THR A 8 7.35 5.92 -24.32
CA THR A 8 8.63 5.73 -23.63
C THR A 8 8.46 5.89 -22.11
N MET A 9 8.90 4.90 -21.34
CA MET A 9 8.94 4.97 -19.87
C MET A 9 9.89 6.09 -19.43
N ARG A 10 9.34 7.20 -18.95
CA ARG A 10 10.11 8.41 -18.63
C ARG A 10 10.02 8.80 -17.16
N PHE A 11 11.18 8.97 -16.54
CA PHE A 11 11.32 9.55 -15.20
C PHE A 11 11.42 11.08 -15.30
N THR A 12 10.70 11.79 -14.44
CA THR A 12 10.54 13.26 -14.47
C THR A 12 11.07 13.90 -13.18
N LYS A 13 11.32 15.22 -13.22
CA LYS A 13 11.71 15.99 -12.03
C LYS A 13 10.63 15.97 -10.93
N GLN A 14 9.35 15.85 -11.31
CA GLN A 14 8.26 15.69 -10.35
C GLN A 14 8.36 14.36 -9.60
N ASP A 15 8.73 13.27 -10.29
CA ASP A 15 8.93 11.97 -9.64
C ASP A 15 10.08 12.02 -8.63
N LEU A 16 11.18 12.72 -8.97
CA LEU A 16 12.29 12.94 -8.06
C LEU A 16 11.85 13.71 -6.81
N GLY A 17 11.09 14.80 -6.99
CA GLY A 17 10.53 15.57 -5.89
C GLY A 17 9.64 14.73 -4.98
N MET A 18 8.78 13.89 -5.56
CA MET A 18 7.94 12.96 -4.80
C MET A 18 8.74 11.89 -4.05
N MET A 19 9.85 11.40 -4.61
CA MET A 19 10.75 10.47 -3.91
C MET A 19 11.43 11.14 -2.71
N CYS A 20 11.94 12.36 -2.87
CA CYS A 20 12.51 13.14 -1.76
C CYS A 20 11.49 13.40 -0.67
N PHE A 21 10.28 13.84 -1.04
CA PHE A 21 9.18 14.03 -0.11
C PHE A 21 8.81 12.73 0.62
N GLY A 22 8.78 11.61 -0.09
CA GLY A 22 8.52 10.29 0.51
C GLY A 22 9.54 9.88 1.58
N ILE A 23 10.81 10.28 1.46
CA ILE A 23 11.84 10.05 2.49
C ILE A 23 11.57 10.89 3.73
N VAL A 24 11.26 12.17 3.54
CA VAL A 24 10.94 13.08 4.65
C VAL A 24 9.74 12.55 5.41
N VAL A 25 8.69 12.13 4.71
CA VAL A 25 7.51 11.50 5.33
C VAL A 25 7.88 10.23 6.08
N TYR A 26 8.71 9.35 5.50
CA TYR A 26 9.15 8.12 6.17
C TYR A 26 9.89 8.40 7.49
N VAL A 27 10.81 9.36 7.50
CA VAL A 27 11.57 9.74 8.70
C VAL A 27 10.67 10.41 9.74
N ALA A 28 9.77 11.29 9.30
CA ALA A 28 8.80 11.93 10.18
C ALA A 28 7.86 10.92 10.84
N ASP A 29 7.41 9.91 10.09
CA ASP A 29 6.56 8.82 10.57
C ASP A 29 7.27 8.02 11.68
N VAL A 30 8.51 7.56 11.43
CA VAL A 30 9.32 6.86 12.45
C VAL A 30 9.53 7.74 13.71
N GLY A 31 9.80 9.04 13.52
CA GLY A 31 9.93 9.98 14.62
C GLY A 31 8.64 10.16 15.42
N ALA A 32 7.50 10.24 14.74
CA ALA A 32 6.18 10.34 15.35
C ALA A 32 5.85 9.07 16.16
N ASP A 33 6.20 7.88 15.66
CA ASP A 33 5.97 6.62 16.37
C ASP A 33 6.74 6.56 17.69
N PHE A 34 8.02 6.94 17.67
CA PHE A 34 8.82 7.05 18.90
C PHE A 34 8.30 8.12 19.85
N TRP A 35 7.86 9.26 19.33
CA TRP A 35 7.27 10.32 20.14
C TRP A 35 5.98 9.86 20.84
N ILE A 36 5.10 9.17 20.11
CA ILE A 36 3.85 8.62 20.64
C ILE A 36 4.14 7.52 21.66
N ALA A 37 5.07 6.60 21.36
CA ALA A 37 5.49 5.56 22.30
C ALA A 37 6.04 6.15 23.61
N ARG A 38 6.90 7.17 23.52
CA ARG A 38 7.38 7.93 24.70
C ARG A 38 6.23 8.56 25.47
N THR A 39 5.27 9.15 24.77
CA THR A 39 4.11 9.79 25.41
C THR A 39 3.29 8.77 26.21
N TYR A 40 3.07 7.57 25.67
CA TYR A 40 2.38 6.49 26.40
C TYR A 40 3.21 5.95 27.57
N TRP A 41 4.53 5.84 27.41
CA TRP A 41 5.43 5.46 28.49
C TRP A 41 5.37 6.43 29.67
N CYS A 42 5.46 7.74 29.40
CA CYS A 42 5.37 8.77 30.44
C CYS A 42 4.00 8.83 31.12
N LYS A 43 2.95 8.36 30.46
CA LYS A 43 1.59 8.25 31.02
C LYS A 43 1.33 6.92 31.73
N GLU A 44 2.37 6.09 31.94
CA GLU A 44 2.30 4.76 32.55
C GLU A 44 1.40 3.76 31.79
N GLN A 45 1.11 4.05 30.52
CA GLN A 45 0.30 3.21 29.64
C GLN A 45 1.19 2.24 28.85
N TYR A 46 1.84 1.34 29.57
CA TYR A 46 2.87 0.44 29.01
C TYR A 46 2.35 -0.49 27.91
N LEU A 47 1.10 -0.94 28.00
CA LEU A 47 0.49 -1.80 26.98
C LEU A 47 0.42 -1.09 25.61
N TRP A 48 -0.04 0.16 25.58
CA TRP A 48 -0.14 0.93 24.33
C TRP A 48 1.24 1.26 23.75
N CYS A 49 2.19 1.61 24.62
CA CYS A 49 3.59 1.79 24.22
C CYS A 49 4.15 0.50 23.58
N GLY A 50 3.98 -0.64 24.25
CA GLY A 50 4.42 -1.95 23.76
C GLY A 50 3.81 -2.32 22.42
N LEU A 51 2.51 -2.07 22.22
CA LEU A 51 1.83 -2.37 20.95
C LEU A 51 2.34 -1.52 19.79
N ILE A 52 2.61 -0.23 20.01
CA ILE A 52 3.16 0.67 18.97
C ILE A 52 4.58 0.24 18.59
N LEU A 53 5.43 -0.05 19.58
CA LEU A 53 6.79 -0.50 19.32
C LEU A 53 6.82 -1.88 18.67
N ALA A 54 5.94 -2.81 19.08
CA ALA A 54 5.86 -4.15 18.50
C ALA A 54 5.41 -4.12 17.04
N THR A 55 4.38 -3.32 16.72
CA THR A 55 3.90 -3.15 15.34
C THR A 55 4.96 -2.49 14.44
N GLY A 56 5.64 -1.45 14.94
CA GLY A 56 6.73 -0.81 14.22
C GLY A 56 7.93 -1.72 14.00
N PHE A 57 8.33 -2.48 15.02
CA PHE A 57 9.41 -3.46 14.90
C PHE A 57 9.07 -4.56 13.88
N PHE A 58 7.87 -5.14 13.97
CA PHE A 58 7.39 -6.17 13.04
C PHE A 58 7.42 -5.70 11.58
N SER A 59 6.85 -4.53 11.31
CA SER A 59 6.88 -3.89 9.99
C SER A 59 8.31 -3.67 9.50
N SER A 60 9.18 -3.14 10.36
CA SER A 60 10.57 -2.89 10.04
C SER A 60 11.31 -4.19 9.68
N VAL A 61 11.13 -5.29 10.42
CA VAL A 61 11.71 -6.61 10.10
C VAL A 61 11.28 -7.07 8.70
N VAL A 62 9.98 -7.00 8.38
CA VAL A 62 9.45 -7.41 7.08
C VAL A 62 10.04 -6.55 5.95
N ILE A 63 10.11 -5.23 6.13
CA ILE A 63 10.68 -4.30 5.15
C ILE A 63 12.17 -4.59 4.92
N GLN A 64 12.94 -4.80 5.99
CA GLN A 64 14.37 -5.11 5.86
C GLN A 64 14.60 -6.44 5.16
N LEU A 65 13.78 -7.45 5.45
CA LEU A 65 13.84 -8.75 4.78
C LEU A 65 13.64 -8.58 3.26
N PHE A 66 12.55 -7.93 2.83
CA PHE A 66 12.30 -7.71 1.40
C PHE A 66 13.38 -6.86 0.74
N SER A 67 13.77 -5.77 1.40
CA SER A 67 14.82 -4.87 0.92
C SER A 67 16.14 -5.61 0.69
N TYR A 68 16.50 -6.52 1.61
CA TYR A 68 17.67 -7.39 1.51
C TYR A 68 17.55 -8.43 0.38
N ILE A 69 16.44 -9.16 0.30
CA ILE A 69 16.19 -10.16 -0.76
C ILE A 69 16.32 -9.51 -2.12
N TRP A 70 15.69 -8.36 -2.29
CA TRP A 70 15.76 -7.61 -3.54
C TRP A 70 17.18 -7.12 -3.82
N PHE A 71 17.97 -6.74 -2.80
CA PHE A 71 19.36 -6.31 -3.03
C PHE A 71 20.24 -7.46 -3.54
N LYS A 72 20.03 -8.64 -2.96
CA LYS A 72 20.70 -9.88 -3.38
C LYS A 72 20.29 -10.28 -4.81
N GLU A 73 19.04 -10.06 -5.19
CA GLU A 73 18.56 -10.34 -6.55
C GLU A 73 19.01 -9.27 -7.57
N ASP A 74 19.15 -8.01 -7.17
CA ASP A 74 19.59 -6.89 -8.02
C ASP A 74 21.10 -6.92 -8.31
N ARG A 75 21.90 -7.42 -7.35
CA ARG A 75 23.36 -7.53 -7.47
C ARG A 75 23.75 -9.00 -7.50
N ALA A 76 24.11 -9.51 -8.68
CA ALA A 76 24.54 -10.89 -8.89
C ALA A 76 25.87 -11.28 -8.20
N GLU A 77 26.48 -10.39 -7.42
CA GLU A 77 27.76 -10.58 -6.73
C GLU A 77 27.63 -10.65 -5.20
N LYS A 78 28.68 -11.14 -4.52
CA LYS A 78 28.76 -11.29 -3.06
C LYS A 78 28.40 -9.97 -2.36
N LEU A 79 27.30 -9.99 -1.62
CA LEU A 79 26.83 -8.87 -0.83
C LEU A 79 27.90 -8.49 0.22
N ASN A 80 28.22 -7.20 0.34
CA ASN A 80 29.15 -6.73 1.35
C ASN A 80 28.57 -7.00 2.76
N TRP A 81 29.35 -7.58 3.66
CA TRP A 81 28.95 -7.86 5.05
C TRP A 81 28.43 -6.60 5.76
N LYS A 82 28.96 -5.42 5.41
CA LYS A 82 28.47 -4.13 5.90
C LYS A 82 27.00 -3.89 5.56
N LEU A 83 26.55 -4.35 4.39
CA LEU A 83 25.16 -4.20 3.94
C LEU A 83 24.24 -5.16 4.70
N ILE A 84 24.71 -6.38 4.99
CA ILE A 84 24.02 -7.34 5.88
C ILE A 84 23.86 -6.74 7.28
N LEU A 85 24.94 -6.21 7.84
CA LEU A 85 24.95 -5.57 9.15
C LEU A 85 24.00 -4.37 9.19
N LEU A 86 23.95 -3.58 8.11
CA LEU A 86 23.06 -2.44 8.01
C LEU A 86 21.58 -2.85 7.98
N HIS A 87 21.23 -3.93 7.28
CA HIS A 87 19.87 -4.47 7.34
C HIS A 87 19.52 -5.00 8.74
N LEU A 88 20.48 -5.64 9.42
CA LEU A 88 20.31 -6.14 10.79
C LEU A 88 20.05 -5.00 11.78
N PHE A 89 20.73 -3.86 11.63
CA PHE A 89 20.50 -2.65 12.42
C PHE A 89 19.38 -1.75 11.86
N HIS A 90 18.51 -2.27 10.99
CA HIS A 90 17.38 -1.53 10.40
C HIS A 90 17.77 -0.28 9.57
N GLY A 91 19.05 -0.10 9.23
CA GLY A 91 19.53 0.97 8.36
C GLY A 91 19.44 0.67 6.85
N GLY A 92 19.17 -0.59 6.48
CA GLY A 92 19.19 -1.06 5.08
C GLY A 92 18.28 -0.28 4.14
N ILE A 93 17.12 0.13 4.63
CA ILE A 93 16.15 0.95 3.89
C ILE A 93 16.75 2.28 3.40
N PHE A 94 17.60 2.94 4.20
CA PHE A 94 18.23 4.21 3.82
C PHE A 94 19.18 4.03 2.65
N THR A 95 19.87 2.89 2.56
CA THR A 95 20.70 2.60 1.37
C THR A 95 19.88 2.39 0.11
N ARG A 96 18.69 1.77 0.20
CA ARG A 96 17.77 1.71 -0.95
C ARG A 96 17.32 3.09 -1.38
N TYR A 97 16.90 3.92 -0.44
CA TYR A 97 16.50 5.30 -0.72
C TYR A 97 17.63 6.11 -1.37
N TRP A 98 18.85 6.03 -0.83
CA TRP A 98 20.01 6.71 -1.39
C TRP A 98 20.31 6.27 -2.82
N LEU A 99 20.33 4.95 -3.08
CA LEU A 99 20.58 4.43 -4.42
C LEU A 99 19.49 4.82 -5.42
N ALA A 100 18.23 4.78 -5.01
CA ALA A 100 17.12 5.16 -5.86
C ALA A 100 17.11 6.68 -6.13
N LEU A 101 17.45 7.52 -5.14
CA LEU A 101 17.63 8.96 -5.34
C LEU A 101 18.77 9.25 -6.32
N ASN A 102 19.91 8.59 -6.18
CA ASN A 102 21.04 8.78 -7.10
C ASN A 102 20.64 8.40 -8.54
N GLN A 103 19.94 7.27 -8.71
CA GLN A 103 19.41 6.86 -10.01
C GLN A 103 18.36 7.83 -10.55
N GLY A 104 17.46 8.32 -9.70
CA GLY A 104 16.44 9.31 -10.05
C GLY A 104 17.04 10.67 -10.43
N PHE A 105 18.08 11.11 -9.72
CA PHE A 105 18.81 12.34 -10.02
C PHE A 105 19.52 12.25 -11.38
N GLN A 106 20.23 11.15 -11.63
CA GLN A 106 20.85 10.90 -12.94
C GLN A 106 19.81 10.88 -14.06
N ALA A 107 18.64 10.29 -13.84
CA ALA A 107 17.55 10.29 -14.81
C ALA A 107 16.90 11.67 -15.02
N ALA A 108 16.81 12.49 -13.97
CA ALA A 108 16.15 13.81 -14.00
C ALA A 108 17.05 14.93 -14.53
N CYS A 109 18.38 14.80 -14.37
CA CYS A 109 19.37 15.78 -14.81
C CYS A 109 19.81 15.60 -16.27
N LYS A 110 19.55 14.44 -16.89
CA LYS A 110 19.84 14.26 -18.32
C LYS A 110 18.91 15.14 -19.19
N PRO A 111 19.47 15.92 -20.14
CA PRO A 111 18.69 16.85 -20.96
C PRO A 111 17.68 16.14 -21.86
N LYS A 112 16.62 16.87 -22.23
CA LYS A 112 15.67 16.55 -23.31
C LYS A 112 16.42 16.57 -24.66
N SER A 113 17.37 15.67 -24.91
CA SER A 113 18.00 15.63 -26.24
C SER A 113 16.98 15.11 -27.25
N SER A 114 16.80 15.89 -28.31
CA SER A 114 15.93 15.64 -29.46
C SER A 114 16.55 14.57 -30.38
N GLU A 115 16.88 13.40 -29.82
CA GLU A 115 17.40 12.27 -30.59
C GLU A 115 16.59 11.03 -30.23
N ASN A 116 15.36 11.02 -30.76
CA ASN A 116 14.70 9.76 -31.09
C ASN A 116 15.61 9.02 -32.08
N ILE A 117 15.76 7.69 -31.95
CA ILE A 117 16.28 6.68 -32.91
C ILE A 117 17.24 5.62 -32.28
N LEU A 118 17.39 5.52 -30.96
CA LEU A 118 17.75 4.22 -30.36
C LEU A 118 16.72 3.81 -29.33
N ILE A 119 15.75 3.03 -29.83
CA ILE A 119 14.66 2.36 -29.12
C ILE A 119 15.19 1.48 -27.94
N ASP A 120 16.50 1.26 -27.86
CA ASP A 120 17.21 0.54 -26.78
C ASP A 120 18.52 1.24 -26.34
N GLY A 121 18.54 2.58 -26.26
CA GLY A 121 19.73 3.33 -25.83
C GLY A 121 20.02 3.33 -24.31
N PRO A 122 21.26 3.68 -23.87
CA PRO A 122 21.61 3.78 -22.45
C PRO A 122 20.77 4.79 -21.66
N THR A 123 20.16 5.76 -22.34
CA THR A 123 19.28 6.77 -21.72
C THR A 123 17.91 6.20 -21.32
N SER A 124 17.29 5.35 -22.14
CA SER A 124 16.03 4.69 -21.79
C SER A 124 16.25 3.69 -20.64
N PHE A 125 17.41 3.03 -20.61
CA PHE A 125 17.83 2.14 -19.53
C PHE A 125 17.90 2.86 -18.17
N ILE A 126 18.47 4.07 -18.12
CA ILE A 126 18.56 4.86 -16.86
C ILE A 126 17.18 5.27 -16.36
N HIS A 127 16.29 5.75 -17.25
CA HIS A 127 14.91 6.08 -16.87
C HIS A 127 14.15 4.87 -16.36
N ARG A 128 14.27 3.72 -17.03
CA ARG A 128 13.65 2.46 -16.63
C ARG A 128 14.14 2.00 -15.26
N LYS A 129 15.47 2.04 -15.03
CA LYS A 129 16.08 1.71 -13.74
C LYS A 129 15.57 2.60 -12.60
N ALA A 130 15.47 3.91 -12.81
CA ALA A 130 14.93 4.85 -11.83
C ALA A 130 13.44 4.58 -11.54
N ILE A 131 12.64 4.27 -12.55
CA ILE A 131 11.22 3.93 -12.39
C ILE A 131 11.05 2.62 -11.59
N TYR A 132 11.89 1.60 -11.84
CA TYR A 132 11.86 0.35 -11.08
C TYR A 132 12.26 0.57 -9.62
N ALA A 133 13.30 1.36 -9.38
CA ALA A 133 13.68 1.73 -8.01
C ALA A 133 12.58 2.51 -7.27
N MET A 134 11.87 3.41 -7.97
CA MET A 134 10.70 4.13 -7.44
C MET A 134 9.54 3.17 -7.09
N ALA A 135 9.28 2.17 -7.95
CA ALA A 135 8.25 1.16 -7.71
C ALA A 135 8.58 0.26 -6.50
N ASP A 136 9.82 -0.20 -6.40
CA ASP A 136 10.30 -0.98 -5.25
C ASP A 136 10.15 -0.20 -3.94
N ILE A 137 10.60 1.06 -3.89
CA ILE A 137 10.45 1.91 -2.70
C ILE A 137 8.98 2.13 -2.35
N SER A 138 8.14 2.39 -3.35
CA SER A 138 6.71 2.61 -3.12
C SER A 138 6.03 1.35 -2.58
N MET A 139 6.49 0.16 -2.99
CA MET A 139 6.02 -1.12 -2.46
C MET A 139 6.46 -1.36 -1.01
N LEU A 140 7.73 -1.09 -0.66
CA LEU A 140 8.19 -1.19 0.73
C LEU A 140 7.46 -0.20 1.65
N ARG A 141 7.18 1.01 1.16
CA ARG A 141 6.36 1.98 1.89
C ARG A 141 4.93 1.48 2.06
N LEU A 142 4.34 0.87 1.03
CA LEU A 142 3.02 0.26 1.13
C LEU A 142 2.99 -0.85 2.21
N PHE A 143 4.01 -1.69 2.26
CA PHE A 143 4.17 -2.70 3.31
C PHE A 143 4.20 -2.05 4.69
N LYS A 144 5.06 -1.04 4.90
CA LYS A 144 5.10 -0.27 6.15
C LYS A 144 3.71 0.21 6.57
N THR A 145 3.06 0.93 5.67
CA THR A 145 1.76 1.56 5.91
C THR A 145 0.69 0.56 6.39
N TYR A 146 0.65 -0.65 5.83
CA TYR A 146 -0.36 -1.64 6.22
C TYR A 146 0.05 -2.55 7.37
N LEU A 147 1.36 -2.79 7.58
CA LEU A 147 1.87 -3.62 8.67
C LEU A 147 1.98 -2.84 9.99
N GLU A 148 2.15 -1.52 9.93
CA GLU A 148 2.41 -0.64 11.07
C GLU A 148 1.35 0.44 11.22
N SER A 149 1.26 1.38 10.27
CA SER A 149 0.41 2.56 10.41
C SER A 149 -1.08 2.20 10.52
N THR A 150 -1.54 1.14 9.85
CA THR A 150 -2.96 0.74 9.88
C THR A 150 -3.37 0.09 11.21
N PRO A 151 -2.66 -0.91 11.76
CA PRO A 151 -2.89 -1.40 13.12
C PRO A 151 -2.79 -0.31 14.19
N GLN A 152 -1.79 0.57 14.09
CA GLN A 152 -1.65 1.70 15.00
C GLN A 152 -2.82 2.69 14.88
N LEU A 153 -3.34 2.94 13.68
CA LEU A 153 -4.53 3.77 13.48
C LEU A 153 -5.78 3.14 14.11
N ILE A 154 -5.98 1.81 13.99
CA ILE A 154 -7.07 1.10 14.69
C ILE A 154 -6.94 1.32 16.19
N LEU A 155 -5.72 1.21 16.73
CA LEU A 155 -5.46 1.42 18.14
C LEU A 155 -5.76 2.87 18.57
N GLN A 156 -5.33 3.87 17.79
CA GLN A 156 -5.59 5.29 18.07
C GLN A 156 -7.09 5.61 18.05
N VAL A 157 -7.85 5.05 17.09
CA VAL A 157 -9.31 5.21 17.02
C VAL A 157 -9.98 4.51 18.20
N TYR A 158 -9.54 3.29 18.57
CA TYR A 158 -10.05 2.60 19.75
C TYR A 158 -9.83 3.40 21.04
N ILE A 159 -8.64 3.95 21.24
CA ILE A 159 -8.33 4.81 22.40
C ILE A 159 -9.19 6.06 22.39
N LEU A 160 -9.38 6.69 21.22
CA LEU A 160 -10.25 7.86 21.08
C LEU A 160 -11.70 7.53 21.49
N MET A 161 -12.22 6.38 21.08
CA MET A 161 -13.60 5.96 21.37
C MET A 161 -13.83 5.54 22.82
N THR A 162 -12.77 5.18 23.55
CA THR A 162 -12.84 4.73 24.95
C THR A 162 -12.42 5.80 25.95
N SER A 163 -11.83 6.90 25.49
CA SER A 163 -11.36 7.99 26.35
C SER A 163 -12.39 9.12 26.43
N ASP A 164 -12.75 9.53 27.64
CA ASP A 164 -13.69 10.66 27.86
C ASP A 164 -13.06 12.03 27.54
N ASN A 165 -11.72 12.13 27.60
CA ASN A 165 -10.98 13.39 27.40
C ASN A 165 -10.23 13.42 26.06
N SER A 166 -11.00 13.42 24.96
CA SER A 166 -10.40 13.53 23.62
C SER A 166 -9.82 14.93 23.37
N THR A 167 -8.54 14.98 23.00
CA THR A 167 -7.89 16.25 22.63
C THR A 167 -8.04 16.51 21.13
N PHE A 168 -8.20 17.77 20.73
CA PHE A 168 -8.28 18.17 19.32
C PHE A 168 -7.09 17.65 18.49
N THR A 169 -5.90 17.62 19.09
CA THR A 169 -4.67 17.07 18.50
C THR A 169 -4.80 15.59 18.13
N GLN A 170 -5.53 14.79 18.90
CA GLN A 170 -5.73 13.36 18.60
C GLN A 170 -6.61 13.16 17.35
N TYR A 171 -7.65 13.99 17.17
CA TYR A 171 -8.46 13.96 15.95
C TYR A 171 -7.63 14.32 14.72
N ILE A 172 -6.81 15.37 14.80
CA ILE A 172 -5.89 15.74 13.71
C ILE A 172 -4.95 14.57 13.38
N SER A 173 -4.35 13.94 14.38
CA SER A 173 -3.44 12.79 14.18
C SER A 173 -4.11 11.64 13.44
N ILE A 174 -5.34 11.29 13.83
CA ILE A 174 -6.13 10.22 13.19
C ILE A 174 -6.46 10.61 11.74
N THR A 175 -6.90 11.85 11.50
CA THR A 175 -7.21 12.34 10.15
C THR A 175 -5.99 12.32 9.24
N VAL A 176 -4.85 12.81 9.73
CA VAL A 176 -3.58 12.80 8.99
C VAL A 176 -3.15 11.37 8.67
N SER A 177 -3.34 10.43 9.60
CA SER A 177 -3.02 9.01 9.40
C SER A 177 -3.87 8.38 8.28
N PHE A 178 -5.19 8.63 8.25
CA PHE A 178 -6.07 8.18 7.16
C PHE A 178 -5.63 8.72 5.79
N ILE A 179 -5.30 10.01 5.73
CA ILE A 179 -4.80 10.67 4.51
C ILE A 179 -3.48 10.04 4.08
N SER A 180 -2.53 9.89 5.01
CA SER A 180 -1.20 9.32 4.76
C SER A 180 -1.28 7.90 4.17
N ILE A 181 -2.08 7.01 4.77
CA ILE A 181 -2.27 5.63 4.28
C ILE A 181 -2.84 5.62 2.85
N SER A 182 -3.83 6.48 2.60
CA SER A 182 -4.47 6.58 1.28
C SER A 182 -3.53 7.14 0.22
N CYS A 183 -2.72 8.14 0.57
CA CYS A 183 -1.65 8.69 -0.28
C CYS A 183 -0.60 7.62 -0.61
N ALA A 184 -0.12 6.86 0.37
CA ALA A 184 0.85 5.78 0.12
C ALA A 184 0.31 4.72 -0.86
N THR A 185 -1.00 4.42 -0.76
CA THR A 185 -1.68 3.50 -1.68
C THR A 185 -1.76 4.04 -3.11
N VAL A 186 -2.07 5.33 -3.27
CA VAL A 186 -2.11 6.00 -4.57
C VAL A 186 -0.71 6.06 -5.18
N ASP A 187 0.29 6.45 -4.39
CA ASP A 187 1.68 6.53 -4.84
C ASP A 187 2.19 5.18 -5.35
N TYR A 188 1.92 4.10 -4.62
CA TYR A 188 2.23 2.74 -5.07
C TYR A 188 1.57 2.43 -6.42
N GLN A 189 0.29 2.74 -6.58
CA GLN A 189 -0.43 2.46 -7.82
C GLN A 189 0.10 3.27 -9.00
N ILE A 190 0.53 4.51 -8.76
CA ILE A 190 1.19 5.34 -9.78
C ILE A 190 2.53 4.72 -10.17
N ALA A 191 3.35 4.35 -9.19
CA ALA A 191 4.68 3.77 -9.42
C ALA A 191 4.58 2.40 -10.13
N LEU A 192 3.65 1.54 -9.69
CA LEU A 192 3.37 0.25 -10.30
C LEU A 192 2.95 0.42 -11.77
N ARG A 193 1.95 1.25 -12.06
CA ARG A 193 1.50 1.47 -13.45
C ARG A 193 2.59 2.07 -14.33
N LYS A 194 3.45 2.91 -13.76
CA LYS A 194 4.58 3.51 -14.49
C LYS A 194 5.70 2.50 -14.77
N SER A 195 5.87 1.48 -13.92
CA SER A 195 6.82 0.39 -14.13
C SER A 195 6.40 -0.63 -15.21
N LEU A 196 5.17 -0.53 -15.71
CA LEU A 196 4.59 -1.48 -16.65
C LEU A 196 4.45 -0.83 -18.03
N PRO A 197 5.15 -1.33 -19.06
CA PRO A 197 5.08 -0.76 -20.41
C PRO A 197 3.67 -0.89 -21.02
N ASP A 198 2.93 -1.93 -20.64
CA ASP A 198 1.65 -2.30 -21.25
C ASP A 198 0.42 -1.64 -20.60
N LYS A 199 0.59 -0.79 -19.56
CA LYS A 199 -0.53 -0.11 -18.87
C LYS A 199 -0.43 1.41 -19.00
N LYS A 200 -1.55 2.07 -19.36
CA LYS A 200 -1.58 3.55 -19.36
C LYS A 200 -1.35 4.06 -17.93
N THR A 201 -0.37 4.95 -17.80
CA THR A 201 -0.16 5.75 -16.59
C THR A 201 -1.40 6.61 -16.31
N PHE A 202 -1.64 6.97 -15.05
CA PHE A 202 -2.67 7.94 -14.67
C PHE A 202 -2.41 9.30 -15.36
N VAL A 203 -3.11 9.55 -16.47
CA VAL A 203 -2.89 10.77 -17.29
C VAL A 203 -3.53 12.00 -16.64
N LYS A 204 -4.67 11.85 -15.95
CA LYS A 204 -5.43 12.97 -15.39
C LYS A 204 -5.34 13.03 -13.86
N ILE A 205 -5.15 14.24 -13.31
CA ILE A 205 -5.18 14.53 -11.86
C ILE A 205 -6.51 14.06 -11.23
N SER A 206 -7.62 14.18 -11.97
CA SER A 206 -8.95 13.76 -11.53
C SER A 206 -9.05 12.25 -11.29
N SER A 207 -8.36 11.43 -12.10
CA SER A 207 -8.32 9.98 -11.88
C SER A 207 -7.54 9.61 -10.61
N LYS A 208 -6.45 10.35 -10.31
CA LYS A 208 -5.70 10.18 -9.06
C LYS A 208 -6.53 10.59 -7.85
N MET A 209 -7.23 11.72 -7.92
CA MET A 209 -8.10 12.20 -6.83
C MET A 209 -9.28 11.26 -6.59
N MET A 210 -9.92 10.76 -7.64
CA MET A 210 -11.02 9.79 -7.50
C MET A 210 -10.52 8.48 -6.88
N TYR A 211 -9.35 7.98 -7.31
CA TYR A 211 -8.73 6.79 -6.71
C TYR A 211 -8.41 7.01 -5.22
N PHE A 212 -7.84 8.17 -4.88
CA PHE A 212 -7.57 8.57 -3.50
C PHE A 212 -8.84 8.61 -2.66
N SER A 213 -9.89 9.30 -3.12
CA SER A 213 -11.15 9.45 -2.38
C SER A 213 -11.83 8.10 -2.13
N TYR A 214 -11.85 7.21 -3.13
CA TYR A 214 -12.42 5.88 -2.91
C TYR A 214 -11.60 5.10 -1.85
N LYS A 215 -10.25 5.10 -1.97
CA LYS A 215 -9.38 4.37 -1.04
C LYS A 215 -9.50 4.93 0.38
N LEU A 216 -9.56 6.25 0.52
CA LEU A 216 -9.74 6.92 1.80
C LEU A 216 -11.04 6.49 2.47
N LEU A 217 -12.17 6.62 1.79
CA LEU A 217 -13.48 6.35 2.39
C LEU A 217 -13.74 4.86 2.68
N THR A 218 -13.29 3.96 1.80
CA THR A 218 -13.38 2.50 2.04
C THR A 218 -12.45 2.03 3.16
N LEU A 219 -11.31 2.69 3.36
CA LEU A 219 -10.46 2.47 4.52
C LEU A 219 -11.10 3.03 5.79
N THR A 220 -11.59 4.28 5.77
CA THR A 220 -12.21 4.93 6.93
C THR A 220 -13.38 4.14 7.49
N SER A 221 -14.33 3.75 6.64
CA SER A 221 -15.49 2.93 7.05
C SER A 221 -15.08 1.61 7.71
N TRP A 222 -14.03 0.98 7.18
CA TRP A 222 -13.53 -0.30 7.69
C TRP A 222 -12.79 -0.19 9.02
N ILE A 223 -11.83 0.74 9.13
CA ILE A 223 -11.06 0.95 10.35
C ILE A 223 -11.98 1.36 11.49
N LEU A 224 -12.94 2.25 11.22
CA LEU A 224 -13.92 2.67 12.22
C LEU A 224 -14.85 1.52 12.64
N SER A 225 -15.17 0.61 11.72
CA SER A 225 -15.95 -0.61 12.04
C SER A 225 -15.17 -1.61 12.88
N ILE A 226 -13.90 -1.86 12.58
CA ILE A 226 -13.04 -2.73 13.42
C ILE A 226 -12.86 -2.13 14.81
N ALA A 227 -12.61 -0.82 14.89
CA ALA A 227 -12.46 -0.12 16.17
C ALA A 227 -13.77 -0.18 16.98
N LEU A 228 -14.92 0.05 16.35
CA LEU A 228 -16.23 -0.09 16.97
C LEU A 228 -16.46 -1.51 17.50
N LEU A 229 -16.11 -2.54 16.73
CA LEU A 229 -16.19 -3.93 17.18
C LEU A 229 -15.24 -4.20 18.35
N ALA A 230 -14.04 -3.63 18.36
CA ALA A 230 -13.09 -3.76 19.46
C ALA A 230 -13.60 -3.11 20.76
N VAL A 231 -14.33 -1.99 20.66
CA VAL A 231 -15.02 -1.36 21.80
C VAL A 231 -16.12 -2.28 22.36
N LEU A 232 -16.84 -3.02 21.52
CA LEU A 232 -17.86 -3.98 21.96
C LEU A 232 -17.24 -5.24 22.57
N SER A 233 -16.26 -5.82 21.90
CA SER A 233 -15.52 -6.99 22.36
C SER A 233 -14.18 -7.11 21.63
N ILE A 234 -13.10 -6.88 22.38
CA ILE A 234 -11.72 -7.03 21.88
C ILE A 234 -11.51 -8.45 21.32
N LYS A 235 -12.05 -9.48 21.99
CA LYS A 235 -11.90 -10.87 21.57
C LYS A 235 -12.52 -11.13 20.19
N THR A 236 -13.75 -10.66 19.95
CA THR A 236 -14.41 -10.86 18.65
C THR A 236 -13.72 -10.07 17.54
N SER A 237 -13.21 -8.87 17.84
CA SER A 237 -12.45 -8.07 16.88
C SER A 237 -11.15 -8.76 16.46
N ILE A 238 -10.38 -9.32 17.41
CA ILE A 238 -9.16 -10.09 17.11
C ILE A 238 -9.50 -11.33 16.27
N ILE A 239 -10.54 -12.09 16.64
CA ILE A 239 -10.97 -13.28 15.91
C ILE A 239 -11.38 -12.92 14.47
N LEU A 240 -12.14 -11.83 14.27
CA LEU A 240 -12.55 -11.37 12.94
C LEU A 240 -11.33 -11.03 12.07
N VAL A 241 -10.39 -10.24 12.60
CA VAL A 241 -9.17 -9.85 11.89
C VAL A 241 -8.34 -11.09 11.53
N ALA A 242 -8.22 -12.06 12.45
CA ALA A 242 -7.51 -13.31 12.21
C ALA A 242 -8.17 -14.16 11.10
N ILE A 243 -9.50 -14.31 11.11
CA ILE A 243 -10.23 -15.05 10.07
C ILE A 243 -10.03 -14.38 8.70
N LEU A 244 -10.12 -13.05 8.63
CA LEU A 244 -9.92 -12.30 7.39
C LEU A 244 -8.48 -12.43 6.88
N TRP A 245 -7.51 -12.42 7.78
CA TRP A 245 -6.12 -12.64 7.44
C TRP A 245 -5.90 -14.05 6.87
N MET A 246 -6.43 -15.08 7.52
CA MET A 246 -6.36 -16.46 7.01
C MET A 246 -7.02 -16.59 5.63
N GLY A 247 -8.17 -15.96 5.42
CA GLY A 247 -8.82 -15.88 4.11
C GLY A 247 -7.95 -15.17 3.06
N GLY A 248 -7.30 -14.07 3.43
CA GLY A 248 -6.38 -13.32 2.57
C GLY A 248 -5.14 -14.12 2.18
N VAL A 249 -4.53 -14.84 3.13
CA VAL A 249 -3.39 -15.73 2.86
C VAL A 249 -3.81 -16.91 1.97
N GLY A 250 -4.97 -17.52 2.25
CA GLY A 250 -5.52 -18.59 1.43
C GLY A 250 -5.78 -18.14 -0.01
N TRP A 251 -6.31 -16.92 -0.19
CA TRP A 251 -6.47 -16.31 -1.50
C TRP A 251 -5.13 -16.05 -2.18
N ALA A 252 -4.13 -15.48 -1.48
CA ALA A 252 -2.80 -15.26 -2.04
C ALA A 252 -2.12 -16.57 -2.48
N TRP A 253 -2.37 -17.67 -1.76
CA TRP A 253 -1.87 -18.99 -2.12
C TRP A 253 -2.54 -19.54 -3.39
N LYS A 254 -3.86 -19.39 -3.49
CA LYS A 254 -4.65 -19.80 -4.67
C LYS A 254 -4.25 -19.04 -5.92
N GLN A 255 -3.78 -17.81 -5.78
CA GLN A 255 -3.30 -16.98 -6.89
C GLN A 255 -1.91 -17.38 -7.41
N HIS A 256 -1.22 -18.33 -6.77
CA HIS A 256 0.09 -18.85 -7.20
C HIS A 256 1.11 -17.76 -7.55
N THR A 257 1.29 -16.78 -6.67
CA THR A 257 2.23 -15.66 -6.88
C THR A 257 3.68 -16.13 -7.08
N THR A 258 4.41 -15.41 -7.94
CA THR A 258 5.83 -15.65 -8.29
C THR A 258 6.64 -14.35 -8.18
N PHE A 259 6.48 -13.63 -7.06
CA PHE A 259 7.11 -12.33 -6.87
C PHE A 259 8.61 -12.41 -6.55
N CYS A 260 9.03 -13.41 -5.76
CA CYS A 260 10.42 -13.68 -5.41
C CYS A 260 10.96 -14.89 -6.18
N LYS A 261 12.26 -14.92 -6.50
CA LYS A 261 12.87 -16.06 -7.23
C LYS A 261 12.93 -17.36 -6.41
N SER A 262 12.82 -17.27 -5.08
CA SER A 262 12.95 -18.42 -4.18
C SER A 262 11.69 -18.64 -3.34
N LYS A 263 11.47 -19.90 -2.92
CA LYS A 263 10.23 -20.32 -2.25
C LYS A 263 10.02 -19.68 -0.88
N THR A 264 11.06 -19.54 -0.06
CA THR A 264 10.96 -18.98 1.30
C THR A 264 10.48 -17.53 1.33
N PRO A 265 11.08 -16.57 0.60
CA PRO A 265 10.58 -15.19 0.60
C PRO A 265 9.22 -15.03 -0.08
N GLU A 266 8.86 -15.93 -1.00
CA GLU A 266 7.52 -15.96 -1.59
C GLU A 266 6.43 -16.28 -0.55
N ILE A 267 6.73 -17.16 0.42
CA ILE A 267 5.81 -17.43 1.55
C ILE A 267 5.63 -16.17 2.40
N VAL A 268 6.71 -15.47 2.73
CA VAL A 268 6.64 -14.20 3.49
C VAL A 268 5.86 -13.15 2.72
N TYR A 269 6.00 -13.11 1.39
CA TYR A 269 5.24 -12.24 0.51
C TYR A 269 3.74 -12.52 0.59
N ARG A 270 3.33 -13.78 0.42
CA ARG A 270 1.91 -14.18 0.51
C ARG A 270 1.30 -13.86 1.88
N VAL A 271 2.06 -14.09 2.95
CA VAL A 271 1.64 -13.74 4.32
C VAL A 271 1.45 -12.23 4.48
N THR A 272 2.42 -11.44 4.00
CA THR A 272 2.39 -9.97 4.06
C THR A 272 1.21 -9.41 3.27
N VAL A 273 0.99 -9.91 2.05
CA VAL A 273 -0.14 -9.54 1.21
C VAL A 273 -1.48 -9.95 1.84
N GLY A 274 -1.53 -11.08 2.53
CA GLY A 274 -2.69 -11.47 3.32
C GLY A 274 -3.07 -10.42 4.37
N ILE A 275 -2.08 -9.81 5.04
CA ILE A 275 -2.31 -8.70 5.98
C ILE A 275 -2.87 -7.47 5.24
N ILE A 276 -2.27 -7.10 4.10
CA ILE A 276 -2.75 -5.98 3.29
C ILE A 276 -4.22 -6.19 2.87
N LEU A 277 -4.59 -7.42 2.48
CA LEU A 277 -5.94 -7.78 2.07
C LEU A 277 -6.98 -7.62 3.18
N VAL A 278 -6.60 -7.72 4.46
CA VAL A 278 -7.51 -7.39 5.56
C VAL A 278 -7.95 -5.93 5.47
N PHE A 279 -7.06 -5.02 5.08
CA PHE A 279 -7.31 -3.57 5.12
C PHE A 279 -7.74 -2.98 3.80
N THR A 280 -7.26 -3.49 2.67
CA THR A 280 -7.59 -2.95 1.35
C THR A 280 -7.57 -4.03 0.29
N PHE A 281 -8.39 -3.88 -0.76
CA PHE A 281 -8.22 -4.70 -1.95
C PHE A 281 -6.86 -4.39 -2.58
N PHE A 282 -6.00 -5.40 -2.61
CA PHE A 282 -4.71 -5.39 -3.26
C PHE A 282 -4.73 -6.42 -4.38
N ASN A 283 -4.36 -5.98 -5.57
CA ASN A 283 -4.39 -6.83 -6.75
C ASN A 283 -3.09 -7.62 -6.86
N ILE A 284 -3.16 -8.93 -6.66
CA ILE A 284 -2.02 -9.84 -6.43
C ILE A 284 -1.44 -10.45 -7.72
N LYS A 285 -2.24 -10.52 -8.78
CA LYS A 285 -1.86 -11.19 -10.04
C LYS A 285 -2.08 -10.31 -11.27
N GLY A 286 -2.82 -9.22 -11.07
CA GLY A 286 -3.27 -8.22 -12.04
C GLY A 286 -3.70 -8.61 -13.44
N GLU A 287 -4.23 -9.83 -13.52
CA GLU A 287 -5.30 -10.29 -14.40
C GLU A 287 -6.64 -9.57 -14.15
N ASN A 288 -7.72 -10.06 -14.78
CA ASN A 288 -9.08 -9.52 -14.70
C ASN A 288 -9.55 -9.29 -13.24
N THR A 289 -9.47 -8.05 -12.79
CA THR A 289 -9.75 -7.69 -11.39
C THR A 289 -11.22 -7.56 -11.06
N LYS A 290 -12.12 -7.52 -12.06
CA LYS A 290 -13.53 -7.15 -11.85
C LYS A 290 -14.25 -8.09 -10.88
N ILE A 291 -14.16 -9.40 -11.10
CA ILE A 291 -14.87 -10.39 -10.27
C ILE A 291 -14.25 -10.47 -8.85
N PRO A 292 -12.91 -10.65 -8.68
CA PRO A 292 -12.31 -10.69 -7.35
C PRO A 292 -12.55 -9.41 -6.54
N MET A 293 -12.49 -8.25 -7.20
CA MET A 293 -12.76 -6.96 -6.56
C MET A 293 -14.23 -6.83 -6.13
N SER A 294 -15.17 -7.23 -6.98
CA SER A 294 -16.60 -7.20 -6.65
C SER A 294 -16.90 -8.08 -5.44
N VAL A 295 -16.43 -9.33 -5.45
CA VAL A 295 -16.57 -10.27 -4.32
C VAL A 295 -15.99 -9.69 -3.04
N TYR A 296 -14.79 -9.09 -3.11
CA TYR A 296 -14.14 -8.46 -1.95
C TYR A 296 -14.99 -7.36 -1.33
N TYR A 297 -15.50 -6.41 -2.13
CA TYR A 297 -16.30 -5.30 -1.58
C TYR A 297 -17.69 -5.73 -1.13
N VAL A 298 -18.31 -6.74 -1.78
CA VAL A 298 -19.58 -7.31 -1.31
C VAL A 298 -19.40 -7.95 0.07
N ILE A 299 -18.38 -8.78 0.26
CA ILE A 299 -18.06 -9.38 1.58
C ILE A 299 -17.80 -8.27 2.60
N ARG A 300 -17.05 -7.23 2.23
CA ARG A 300 -16.74 -6.12 3.12
C ARG A 300 -17.97 -5.31 3.55
N VAL A 301 -18.89 -5.05 2.63
CA VAL A 301 -20.19 -4.40 2.93
C VAL A 301 -21.01 -5.28 3.88
N LEU A 302 -21.06 -6.60 3.65
CA LEU A 302 -21.77 -7.53 4.54
C LEU A 302 -21.19 -7.52 5.96
N ILE A 303 -19.87 -7.56 6.10
CA ILE A 303 -19.21 -7.54 7.42
C ILE A 303 -19.47 -6.20 8.15
N ILE A 304 -19.28 -5.06 7.48
CA ILE A 304 -19.54 -3.75 8.09
C ILE A 304 -21.01 -3.61 8.51
N SER A 305 -21.93 -4.10 7.68
CA SER A 305 -23.36 -4.10 8.00
C SER A 305 -23.67 -5.00 9.19
N ALA A 306 -23.04 -6.19 9.28
CA ALA A 306 -23.20 -7.09 10.42
C ALA A 306 -22.65 -6.48 11.73
N ILE A 307 -21.48 -5.83 11.70
CA ILE A 307 -20.91 -5.12 12.85
C ILE A 307 -21.83 -3.98 13.29
N SER A 308 -22.30 -3.17 12.33
CA SER A 308 -23.20 -2.04 12.61
C SER A 308 -24.50 -2.52 13.23
N SER A 309 -25.12 -3.57 12.69
CA SER A 309 -26.32 -4.17 13.26
C SER A 309 -26.08 -4.75 14.66
N ALA A 310 -25.00 -5.52 14.85
CA ALA A 310 -24.65 -6.07 16.17
C ALA A 310 -24.44 -4.97 17.22
N SER A 311 -23.83 -3.85 16.84
CA SER A 311 -23.64 -2.69 17.71
C SER A 311 -24.97 -2.02 18.11
N LEU A 312 -25.98 -2.03 17.22
CA LEU A 312 -27.34 -1.55 17.53
C LEU A 312 -28.12 -2.52 18.42
N PHE A 313 -27.91 -3.83 18.30
CA PHE A 313 -28.53 -4.81 19.20
C PHE A 313 -27.95 -4.72 20.62
N TRP A 314 -26.63 -4.53 20.73
CA TRP A 314 -25.96 -4.36 22.03
C TRP A 314 -26.12 -2.95 22.64
N LYS A 315 -26.81 -2.04 21.93
CA LYS A 315 -27.11 -0.65 22.30
C LYS A 315 -27.74 -0.50 23.70
N SER A 316 -28.41 -1.54 24.20
CA SER A 316 -28.98 -1.55 25.56
C SER A 316 -27.93 -1.36 26.66
N SER A 317 -26.66 -1.75 26.41
CA SER A 317 -25.58 -1.73 27.40
C SER A 317 -24.75 -0.43 27.41
N PHE A 318 -24.96 0.51 26.46
CA PHE A 318 -24.14 1.72 26.31
C PHE A 318 -24.83 2.96 26.91
N ASN A 319 -24.18 3.61 27.87
CA ASN A 319 -24.69 4.85 28.49
C ASN A 319 -24.63 6.09 27.55
N GLY A 320 -23.98 5.98 26.39
CA GLY A 320 -23.78 7.06 25.40
C GLY A 320 -24.55 6.88 24.08
N LYS A 321 -25.88 6.82 24.13
CA LYS A 321 -26.76 6.44 23.00
C LYS A 321 -26.62 7.32 21.74
N ILE A 322 -26.30 8.61 21.89
CA ILE A 322 -26.21 9.58 20.77
C ILE A 322 -24.90 9.39 19.99
N TYR A 323 -23.78 9.24 20.69
CA TYR A 323 -22.45 9.09 20.07
C TYR A 323 -22.34 7.83 19.22
N LEU A 324 -22.86 6.70 19.72
CA LEU A 324 -22.90 5.43 18.99
C LEU A 324 -23.68 5.55 17.68
N SER A 325 -24.84 6.21 17.70
CA SER A 325 -25.67 6.38 16.50
C SER A 325 -24.99 7.27 15.46
N PHE A 326 -24.33 8.34 15.88
CA PHE A 326 -23.57 9.23 14.99
C PHE A 326 -22.38 8.49 14.37
N MET A 327 -21.66 7.67 15.13
CA MET A 327 -20.55 6.85 14.62
C MET A 327 -21.02 5.84 13.58
N ILE A 328 -22.12 5.12 13.83
CA ILE A 328 -22.68 4.17 12.85
C ILE A 328 -23.13 4.89 11.57
N ALA A 329 -23.77 6.05 11.70
CA ALA A 329 -24.14 6.87 10.56
C ALA A 329 -22.91 7.33 9.76
N ALA A 330 -21.83 7.73 10.43
CA ALA A 330 -20.56 8.11 9.80
C ALA A 330 -19.91 6.93 9.07
N ILE A 331 -19.88 5.72 9.67
CA ILE A 331 -19.41 4.48 9.03
C ILE A 331 -20.21 4.20 7.76
N ALA A 332 -21.54 4.21 7.86
CA ALA A 332 -22.43 3.93 6.73
C ALA A 332 -22.25 4.96 5.60
N THR A 333 -22.17 6.24 5.95
CA THR A 333 -21.95 7.32 4.97
C THR A 333 -20.61 7.17 4.26
N ALA A 334 -19.53 6.91 5.00
CA ALA A 334 -18.21 6.68 4.42
C ALA A 334 -18.19 5.43 3.52
N LEU A 335 -18.88 4.35 3.91
CA LEU A 335 -18.98 3.14 3.10
C LEU A 335 -19.73 3.42 1.79
N ILE A 336 -20.93 3.99 1.85
CA ILE A 336 -21.76 4.28 0.68
C ILE A 336 -21.01 5.19 -0.28
N LEU A 337 -20.46 6.31 0.22
CA LEU A 337 -19.71 7.25 -0.61
C LEU A 337 -18.43 6.63 -1.19
N GLY A 338 -17.76 5.77 -0.42
CA GLY A 338 -16.60 5.00 -0.88
C GLY A 338 -16.93 4.05 -2.03
N ILE A 339 -18.07 3.34 -1.97
CA ILE A 339 -18.56 2.47 -3.06
C ILE A 339 -19.00 3.30 -4.27
N ILE A 340 -19.65 4.44 -4.08
CA ILE A 340 -20.00 5.35 -5.19
C ILE A 340 -18.74 5.80 -5.92
N PHE A 341 -17.72 6.27 -5.21
CA PHE A 341 -16.45 6.66 -5.84
C PHE A 341 -15.71 5.48 -6.48
N LEU A 342 -15.81 4.27 -5.92
CA LEU A 342 -15.27 3.07 -6.54
C LEU A 342 -15.93 2.83 -7.91
N VAL A 343 -17.26 2.86 -7.97
CA VAL A 343 -18.02 2.65 -9.21
C VAL A 343 -17.70 3.74 -10.23
N ILE A 344 -17.74 5.02 -9.82
CA ILE A 344 -17.41 6.15 -10.70
C ILE A 344 -15.97 6.03 -11.22
N TYR A 345 -15.02 5.66 -10.35
CA TYR A 345 -13.64 5.46 -10.74
C TYR A 345 -13.54 4.37 -11.83
N TYR A 346 -14.12 3.19 -11.62
CA TYR A 346 -14.04 2.10 -12.58
C TYR A 346 -14.86 2.30 -13.86
N ALA A 347 -15.93 3.10 -13.80
CA ALA A 347 -16.75 3.44 -14.95
C ALA A 347 -16.09 4.50 -15.86
N PHE A 348 -15.53 5.57 -15.27
CA PHE A 348 -15.12 6.76 -16.04
C PHE A 348 -13.63 7.09 -15.97
N PHE A 349 -12.94 6.73 -14.89
CA PHE A 349 -11.57 7.19 -14.61
C PHE A 349 -10.51 6.09 -14.66
N HIS A 350 -10.91 4.82 -14.65
CA HIS A 350 -10.00 3.69 -14.70
C HIS A 350 -9.39 3.61 -16.11
N PRO A 351 -8.06 3.67 -16.24
CA PRO A 351 -7.42 3.49 -17.53
C PRO A 351 -7.55 2.03 -17.94
N ASN A 352 -8.57 1.70 -18.75
CA ASN A 352 -8.66 0.42 -19.45
C ASN A 352 -7.73 0.44 -20.66
N ILE A 353 -6.98 -0.64 -20.85
CA ILE A 353 -6.58 -1.06 -22.19
C ILE A 353 -7.22 -2.42 -22.41
N TYR A 354 -8.11 -2.47 -23.39
CA TYR A 354 -8.52 -3.66 -24.11
C TYR A 354 -7.39 -3.92 -25.13
N TYR A 355 -6.74 -5.07 -25.11
CA TYR A 355 -6.02 -5.54 -26.28
C TYR A 355 -7.01 -6.41 -27.07
N PRO A 356 -7.38 -6.04 -28.31
CA PRO A 356 -7.79 -7.05 -29.28
C PRO A 356 -6.60 -8.00 -29.44
N GLN A 357 -6.86 -9.30 -29.34
CA GLN A 357 -5.90 -10.30 -29.79
C GLN A 357 -5.68 -10.09 -31.28
N ASP A 358 -4.54 -9.54 -31.67
CA ASP A 358 -3.98 -9.73 -33.00
C ASP A 358 -2.51 -10.11 -32.80
N VAL A 359 -2.27 -11.42 -32.71
CA VAL A 359 -0.94 -12.02 -32.86
C VAL A 359 -1.05 -13.02 -34.01
N VAL A 360 -0.85 -12.51 -35.21
CA VAL A 360 -0.15 -13.26 -36.25
C VAL A 360 1.31 -12.85 -36.13
N ASP A 361 2.21 -13.84 -36.20
CA ASP A 361 3.68 -13.77 -36.23
C ASP A 361 4.47 -14.13 -34.95
N GLY A 362 4.85 -15.41 -34.90
CA GLY A 362 6.25 -15.83 -34.74
C GLY A 362 6.76 -16.14 -33.32
N PRO A 363 7.61 -17.17 -33.14
CA PRO A 363 8.18 -17.54 -31.84
C PRO A 363 9.26 -16.53 -31.44
N GLY A 364 8.86 -15.46 -30.77
CA GLY A 364 9.75 -14.42 -30.25
C GLY A 364 10.39 -14.83 -28.93
N SER A 365 11.70 -15.02 -28.96
CA SER A 365 12.62 -15.32 -27.86
C SER A 365 12.27 -14.74 -26.48
N GLU A 366 12.51 -15.54 -25.44
CA GLU A 366 12.58 -15.16 -24.03
C GLU A 366 13.38 -13.85 -23.81
N ARG A 367 12.68 -12.71 -23.74
CA ARG A 367 13.26 -11.47 -23.20
C ARG A 367 13.27 -11.55 -21.69
N ASN A 368 14.44 -11.88 -21.16
CA ASN A 368 14.79 -11.86 -19.74
C ASN A 368 14.75 -10.41 -19.20
N GLU A 369 13.55 -9.87 -18.95
CA GLU A 369 13.36 -8.50 -18.47
C GLU A 369 13.25 -8.43 -16.93
N ASN A 370 14.22 -7.77 -16.30
CA ASN A 370 14.46 -7.67 -14.84
C ASN A 370 13.40 -6.91 -14.00
N CYS A 371 12.16 -6.72 -14.46
CA CYS A 371 11.13 -6.01 -13.69
C CYS A 371 10.31 -6.98 -12.81
N ARG A 372 10.57 -7.01 -11.49
CA ARG A 372 9.80 -7.82 -10.53
C ARG A 372 8.30 -7.54 -10.58
N MET A 373 7.93 -6.26 -10.77
CA MET A 373 6.54 -5.83 -10.92
C MET A 373 5.87 -6.36 -12.19
N ARG A 374 6.66 -6.79 -13.18
CA ARG A 374 6.15 -7.44 -14.40
C ARG A 374 5.94 -8.94 -14.19
N ALA A 375 6.84 -9.62 -13.46
CA ALA A 375 6.62 -10.99 -13.00
C ALA A 375 5.34 -11.12 -12.15
N PHE A 376 5.01 -10.06 -11.39
CA PHE A 376 3.78 -9.93 -10.63
C PHE A 376 2.48 -9.88 -11.47
N LEU A 377 2.55 -9.63 -12.77
CA LEU A 377 1.38 -9.35 -13.63
C LEU A 377 1.28 -10.21 -14.90
N MET A 378 2.29 -11.01 -15.23
CA MET A 378 2.37 -11.76 -16.50
C MET A 378 2.13 -13.27 -16.36
N GLN A 379 1.44 -13.71 -15.31
CA GLN A 379 0.99 -15.10 -15.14
C GLN A 379 -0.44 -15.14 -14.65
#